data_AF-A0A7V5XZF7-F1
#
_entry.id   AF-A0A7V5XZF7-F1
#
_cell.length_a   1.000
_cell.length_b   1.000
_cell.length_c   1.000
_cell.angle_alpha   90.00
_cell.angle_beta   90.00
_cell.angle_gamma   90.00
#
_symmetry.space_group_name_H-M   'P 1'
#
loop_
_entity.id
_entity.type
_entity.pdbx_description
1 polymer ?
#
loop_
_entity_poly.entity_id
_entity_poly.type
_entity_poly.pdbx_seq_one_letter_code
_entity_poly.pdbx_strand_id
1 'polypeptide(L)'
;MILLLLLFQFSDTLIPKKWYYLGPFLIAPREGISGIKEEDFYFGIDPTKKFPTLLTQGGYTSWKETVPDEKGNVQFSYPEVLWDSLIQFYGFSTTLNITYAYTEIEFEKDKIMLVMAERVASFFVNGKSYPGDAYGHNFFKIPVKFKKGKNSLLLKVSGYGERGFRFLIFPPKNKIIFIKEDITKPDILKEKVKQKLIFGLPFLNTTEEKIDFSLKIFLKEELLKETKLSLMPFQINKFPVEILIENKKFNQKDSLIYLSLLIATKDESQNDSFLVNITSETLPHSVTFISQIDSSCQYFAILYPKNFDPNKKYGLIYSLHGAGVEAIGLAKVYHKKDFAFVACPTNRRPFGFDWEDWGYLDAKEVLTYILNNYPIDTNRIYLMGHSMGGHGCWVFGLLNPSLFAAIAPGASWISHQSYVPWIFQRSLIYADPNLIAIRDKILKTYLTLFYLENALNLPIFIFHGGLDDNVPTLFGRYFNLEAENLKLEKIYKEVPKVKHWYNLPDTNIVCVDDPEIINFFKAKVREPFPKKIIFKTYDLDISNKAYYLEILEEEEFGKEIKLVSEIKEENIF
;
A
#
# COMPACT_ATOMS: atom_id res chain seq x y z
N MET A 1 -18.06 0.48 -8.26
CA MET A 1 -17.90 1.01 -6.89
C MET A 1 -18.08 2.51 -6.95
N ILE A 2 -19.33 2.98 -6.85
CA ILE A 2 -19.63 4.40 -6.64
C ILE A 2 -19.78 4.52 -5.13
N LEU A 3 -18.68 4.87 -4.45
CA LEU A 3 -18.79 5.34 -3.08
C LEU A 3 -19.57 6.66 -3.20
N LEU A 4 -20.82 6.68 -2.74
CA LEU A 4 -21.53 7.93 -2.52
C LEU A 4 -20.62 8.78 -1.63
N LEU A 5 -20.02 9.82 -2.21
CA LEU A 5 -19.46 10.95 -1.49
C LEU A 5 -20.62 11.52 -0.66
N LEU A 6 -20.76 11.04 0.58
CA LEU A 6 -21.50 11.75 1.60
C LEU A 6 -20.78 13.09 1.78
N LEU A 7 -21.31 14.09 1.08
CA LEU A 7 -20.98 15.49 1.24
C LEU A 7 -21.24 15.84 2.70
N PHE A 8 -20.21 15.78 3.53
CA PHE A 8 -20.17 16.56 4.75
C PHE A 8 -20.02 18.02 4.34
N GLN A 9 -21.12 18.66 3.93
CA GLN A 9 -21.24 20.09 4.11
C GLN A 9 -21.52 20.30 5.59
N PHE A 10 -20.46 20.42 6.39
CA PHE A 10 -20.63 21.10 7.67
C PHE A 10 -21.04 22.53 7.33
N SER A 11 -22.11 23.05 7.93
CA SER A 11 -22.60 24.42 7.71
C SER A 11 -21.50 25.48 7.87
N ASP A 12 -20.44 25.14 8.61
CA ASP A 12 -19.33 26.01 8.98
C ASP A 12 -18.03 25.67 8.22
N THR A 13 -18.12 24.92 7.12
CA THR A 13 -16.96 24.60 6.28
C THR A 13 -16.50 25.85 5.54
N LEU A 14 -15.26 26.27 5.79
CA LEU A 14 -14.59 27.34 5.07
C LEU A 14 -13.87 26.77 3.84
N ILE A 15 -14.21 27.30 2.68
CA ILE A 15 -13.54 27.05 1.41
C ILE A 15 -12.86 28.37 0.98
N PRO A 16 -11.52 28.42 0.86
CA PRO A 16 -10.83 29.62 0.38
C PRO A 16 -11.26 29.98 -1.04
N LYS A 17 -11.81 31.17 -1.25
CA LYS A 17 -12.49 31.55 -2.50
C LYS A 17 -11.59 31.74 -3.72
N LYS A 18 -10.28 31.89 -3.50
CA LYS A 18 -9.30 32.20 -4.55
C LYS A 18 -7.98 31.53 -4.22
N TRP A 19 -7.31 31.02 -5.24
CA TRP A 19 -5.99 30.42 -5.13
C TRP A 19 -5.08 30.99 -6.21
N TYR A 20 -3.80 31.09 -5.87
CA TYR A 20 -2.72 31.24 -6.83
C TYR A 20 -2.00 29.91 -6.93
N TYR A 21 -1.52 29.54 -8.11
CA TYR A 21 -0.70 28.34 -8.27
C TYR A 21 0.52 28.60 -9.14
N LEU A 22 1.62 27.93 -8.80
CA LEU A 22 2.92 28.04 -9.44
C LEU A 22 3.45 26.64 -9.77
N GLY A 23 3.68 26.38 -11.04
CA GLY A 23 4.10 25.07 -11.54
C GLY A 23 3.87 24.93 -13.04
N PRO A 24 4.08 23.72 -13.59
CA PRO A 24 4.51 22.52 -12.88
C PRO A 24 6.05 22.49 -12.78
N PHE A 25 6.58 21.95 -11.67
CA PHE A 25 8.02 21.69 -11.51
C PHE A 25 8.29 20.18 -11.48
N LEU A 26 9.17 19.69 -12.35
CA LEU A 26 9.60 18.30 -12.33
C LEU A 26 10.33 18.00 -11.02
N ILE A 27 9.95 16.90 -10.35
CA ILE A 27 10.57 16.50 -9.07
C ILE A 27 11.37 15.20 -9.15
N ALA A 28 11.30 14.52 -10.30
CA ALA A 28 11.79 13.17 -10.54
C ALA A 28 11.20 12.12 -9.57
N PRO A 29 11.24 10.82 -9.93
CA PRO A 29 10.73 9.77 -9.04
C PRO A 29 11.50 9.74 -7.72
N ARG A 30 10.78 9.59 -6.60
CA ARG A 30 11.35 9.32 -5.25
C ARG A 30 12.28 10.41 -4.65
N GLU A 31 12.45 11.58 -5.27
CA GLU A 31 13.23 12.70 -4.69
C GLU A 31 12.35 13.82 -4.12
N GLY A 32 11.25 14.18 -4.80
CA GLY A 32 10.34 15.21 -4.29
C GLY A 32 10.91 16.64 -4.29
N ILE A 33 12.01 16.87 -5.01
CA ILE A 33 12.75 18.15 -5.03
C ILE A 33 12.39 18.93 -6.28
N SER A 34 11.71 20.07 -6.11
CA SER A 34 11.39 21.01 -7.19
C SER A 34 12.51 22.02 -7.48
N GLY A 35 13.45 22.19 -6.54
CA GLY A 35 14.43 23.27 -6.55
C GLY A 35 13.87 24.65 -6.15
N ILE A 36 12.60 24.73 -5.79
CA ILE A 36 11.96 25.94 -5.29
C ILE A 36 12.07 25.99 -3.76
N LYS A 37 12.50 27.13 -3.23
CA LYS A 37 12.56 27.38 -1.79
C LYS A 37 11.16 27.75 -1.28
N GLU A 38 10.50 26.83 -0.60
CA GLU A 38 9.13 27.07 -0.12
C GLU A 38 9.03 28.28 0.85
N GLU A 39 10.11 28.57 1.57
CA GLU A 39 10.25 29.71 2.48
C GLU A 39 10.03 31.07 1.81
N ASP A 40 10.34 31.19 0.51
CA ASP A 40 10.12 32.41 -0.26
C ASP A 40 8.63 32.78 -0.37
N PHE A 41 7.72 31.84 -0.10
CA PHE A 41 6.28 32.00 -0.32
C PHE A 41 5.43 32.02 0.95
N TYR A 42 6.02 31.77 2.12
CA TYR A 42 5.25 31.57 3.36
C TYR A 42 4.43 32.80 3.78
N PHE A 43 4.81 33.99 3.32
CA PHE A 43 4.21 35.26 3.74
C PHE A 43 3.81 36.15 2.56
N GLY A 44 3.61 35.57 1.38
CA GLY A 44 3.21 36.29 0.18
C GLY A 44 3.79 35.68 -1.08
N ILE A 45 3.29 36.17 -2.21
CA ILE A 45 3.77 35.80 -3.53
C ILE A 45 3.97 37.08 -4.37
N ASP A 46 4.84 36.99 -5.37
CA ASP A 46 4.98 38.00 -6.42
C ASP A 46 4.53 37.39 -7.75
N PRO A 47 3.32 37.73 -8.25
CA PRO A 47 2.83 37.18 -9.51
C PRO A 47 3.63 37.56 -10.74
N THR A 48 4.47 38.61 -10.66
CA THR A 48 5.29 39.08 -11.78
C THR A 48 6.58 38.28 -11.92
N LYS A 49 7.03 37.62 -10.85
CA LYS A 49 8.26 36.83 -10.83
C LYS A 49 8.09 35.56 -11.66
N LYS A 50 9.08 35.32 -12.53
CA LYS A 50 9.21 34.08 -13.31
C LYS A 50 10.11 33.08 -12.59
N PHE A 51 9.78 31.81 -12.73
CA PHE A 51 10.49 30.70 -12.11
C PHE A 51 10.89 29.69 -13.18
N PRO A 52 12.13 29.21 -13.19
CA PRO A 52 12.58 28.23 -14.17
C PRO A 52 11.86 26.89 -13.97
N THR A 53 11.50 26.24 -15.08
CA THR A 53 10.94 24.88 -15.08
C THR A 53 11.36 24.14 -16.35
N LEU A 54 11.48 22.82 -16.25
CA LEU A 54 11.84 21.94 -17.36
C LEU A 54 10.65 21.56 -18.25
N LEU A 55 9.42 21.87 -17.83
CA LEU A 55 8.21 21.32 -18.46
C LEU A 55 7.51 22.29 -19.42
N THR A 56 7.58 23.60 -19.18
CA THR A 56 6.85 24.59 -19.97
C THR A 56 7.65 25.09 -21.17
N GLN A 57 6.93 25.46 -22.24
CA GLN A 57 7.56 26.14 -23.37
C GLN A 57 8.23 27.45 -22.92
N GLY A 58 9.47 27.67 -23.34
CA GLY A 58 10.29 28.81 -22.93
C GLY A 58 11.04 28.63 -21.61
N GLY A 59 10.80 27.53 -20.86
CA GLY A 59 11.59 27.16 -19.69
C GLY A 59 11.26 27.93 -18.42
N TYR A 60 10.12 28.65 -18.38
CA TYR A 60 9.68 29.42 -17.22
C TYR A 60 8.18 29.27 -16.96
N THR A 61 7.79 29.39 -15.70
CA THR A 61 6.41 29.52 -15.24
C THR A 61 6.28 30.72 -14.29
N SER A 62 5.05 31.10 -13.97
CA SER A 62 4.72 32.21 -13.07
C SER A 62 3.43 31.88 -12.32
N TRP A 63 3.10 32.66 -11.29
CA TRP A 63 1.85 32.45 -10.56
C TRP A 63 0.64 32.72 -11.45
N LYS A 64 -0.33 31.81 -11.42
CA LYS A 64 -1.60 31.89 -12.13
C LYS A 64 -2.75 31.85 -11.11
N GLU A 65 -3.87 32.47 -11.45
CA GLU A 65 -5.06 32.44 -10.60
C GLU A 65 -5.96 31.24 -10.92
N THR A 66 -6.62 30.70 -9.90
CA THR A 66 -7.67 29.68 -10.02
C THR A 66 -8.67 29.83 -8.87
N VAL A 67 -9.85 29.24 -9.03
CA VAL A 67 -10.94 29.27 -8.05
C VAL A 67 -11.41 27.84 -7.76
N PRO A 68 -11.79 27.52 -6.53
CA PRO A 68 -12.36 26.21 -6.24
C PRO A 68 -13.80 26.11 -6.74
N ASP A 69 -14.28 24.88 -6.96
CA ASP A 69 -15.70 24.60 -7.07
C ASP A 69 -16.42 24.65 -5.70
N GLU A 70 -17.74 24.46 -5.69
CA GLU A 70 -18.57 24.45 -4.46
C GLU A 70 -18.19 23.36 -3.45
N LYS A 71 -17.45 22.33 -3.90
CA LYS A 71 -16.97 21.22 -3.08
C LYS A 71 -15.54 21.43 -2.58
N GLY A 72 -14.91 22.54 -2.93
CA GLY A 72 -13.54 22.89 -2.57
C GLY A 72 -12.47 22.26 -3.46
N ASN A 73 -12.84 21.70 -4.61
CA ASN A 73 -11.87 21.16 -5.58
C ASN A 73 -11.27 22.30 -6.40
N VAL A 74 -9.95 22.30 -6.52
CA VAL A 74 -9.17 23.22 -7.35
C VAL A 74 -8.50 22.42 -8.45
N GLN A 75 -8.55 22.92 -9.67
CA GLN A 75 -7.86 22.33 -10.83
C GLN A 75 -6.81 23.29 -11.39
N PHE A 76 -5.73 22.73 -11.90
CA PHE A 76 -4.64 23.44 -12.56
C PHE A 76 -4.66 23.19 -14.07
N SER A 77 -4.21 24.18 -14.83
CA SER A 77 -4.12 24.08 -16.29
C SER A 77 -2.72 24.46 -16.77
N TYR A 78 -2.15 23.59 -17.61
CA TYR A 78 -0.81 23.73 -18.20
C TYR A 78 -0.86 23.48 -19.71
N PRO A 79 -1.60 24.30 -20.48
CA PRO A 79 -1.68 24.15 -21.93
C PRO A 79 -0.32 24.33 -22.63
N GLU A 80 0.62 25.00 -21.99
CA GLU A 80 1.98 25.23 -22.50
C GLU A 80 2.95 24.05 -22.34
N VAL A 81 2.51 22.95 -21.72
CA VAL A 81 3.33 21.75 -21.52
C VAL A 81 2.96 20.69 -22.55
N LEU A 82 3.97 20.21 -23.29
CA LEU A 82 3.81 19.16 -24.30
C LEU A 82 3.82 17.77 -23.64
N TRP A 83 2.78 17.47 -22.86
CA TRP A 83 2.68 16.24 -22.07
C TRP A 83 2.86 14.97 -22.91
N ASP A 84 2.19 14.89 -24.05
CA ASP A 84 2.23 13.70 -24.91
C ASP A 84 3.64 13.43 -25.43
N SER A 85 4.36 14.47 -25.88
CA SER A 85 5.74 14.35 -26.32
C SER A 85 6.68 13.94 -25.18
N LEU A 86 6.53 14.55 -24.00
CA LEU A 86 7.36 14.22 -22.84
C LEU A 86 7.15 12.77 -22.39
N ILE A 87 5.91 12.31 -22.36
CA ILE A 87 5.56 10.92 -22.03
C ILE A 87 6.12 9.97 -23.09
N GLN A 88 6.03 10.34 -24.38
CA GLN A 88 6.55 9.51 -25.47
C GLN A 88 8.08 9.31 -25.38
N PHE A 89 8.85 10.35 -25.08
CA PHE A 89 10.31 10.26 -25.04
C PHE A 89 10.85 9.67 -23.74
N TYR A 90 10.24 10.00 -22.60
CA TYR A 90 10.82 9.76 -21.29
C TYR A 90 9.91 8.94 -20.36
N GLY A 91 8.78 8.47 -20.88
CA GLY A 91 7.78 7.76 -20.11
C GLY A 91 7.10 8.66 -19.08
N PHE A 92 6.38 8.01 -18.16
CA PHE A 92 5.59 8.70 -17.15
C PHE A 92 6.42 9.41 -16.08
N SER A 93 7.74 9.21 -16.00
CA SER A 93 8.63 9.97 -15.09
C SER A 93 8.50 11.48 -15.26
N THR A 94 8.18 11.95 -16.47
CA THR A 94 7.95 13.39 -16.76
C THR A 94 6.63 13.93 -16.22
N THR A 95 5.69 13.05 -15.90
CA THR A 95 4.42 13.42 -15.27
C THR A 95 4.56 13.66 -13.77
N LEU A 96 5.67 13.22 -13.16
CA LEU A 96 5.96 13.44 -11.74
C LEU A 96 6.42 14.88 -11.52
N ASN A 97 5.44 15.72 -11.24
CA ASN A 97 5.64 17.14 -11.03
C ASN A 97 4.97 17.60 -9.74
N ILE A 98 5.30 18.81 -9.35
CA ILE A 98 4.70 19.46 -8.21
C ILE A 98 4.23 20.86 -8.58
N THR A 99 3.15 21.25 -7.93
CA THR A 99 2.59 22.58 -8.06
C THR A 99 2.44 23.16 -6.66
N TYR A 100 2.93 24.38 -6.50
CA TYR A 100 2.67 25.14 -5.29
C TYR A 100 1.34 25.87 -5.43
N ALA A 101 0.47 25.80 -4.42
CA ALA A 101 -0.74 26.61 -4.37
C ALA A 101 -0.72 27.53 -3.15
N TYR A 102 -1.07 28.79 -3.32
CA TYR A 102 -1.04 29.82 -2.30
C TYR A 102 -2.40 30.50 -2.15
N THR A 103 -2.81 30.73 -0.91
CA THR A 103 -3.93 31.62 -0.59
C THR A 103 -3.76 32.21 0.80
N GLU A 104 -4.64 33.14 1.13
CA GLU A 104 -4.67 33.79 2.42
C GLU A 104 -6.11 33.76 2.95
N ILE A 105 -6.24 33.50 4.23
CA ILE A 105 -7.52 33.48 4.93
C ILE A 105 -7.44 34.29 6.20
N GLU A 106 -8.55 34.90 6.59
CA GLU A 106 -8.61 35.75 7.77
C GLU A 106 -9.53 35.15 8.83
N PHE A 107 -9.11 35.29 10.09
CA PHE A 107 -9.91 34.88 11.24
C PHE A 107 -10.01 36.00 12.27
N GLU A 108 -11.19 36.19 12.84
CA GLU A 108 -11.44 37.25 13.83
C GLU A 108 -10.72 37.02 15.17
N LYS A 109 -10.38 35.76 15.47
CA LYS A 109 -9.69 35.33 16.68
C LYS A 109 -8.82 34.10 16.41
N ASP A 110 -7.87 33.85 17.30
CA ASP A 110 -7.12 32.60 17.35
C ASP A 110 -8.10 31.43 17.50
N LYS A 111 -7.94 30.40 16.68
CA LYS A 111 -8.74 29.18 16.77
C LYS A 111 -8.06 27.97 16.18
N ILE A 112 -8.45 26.80 16.68
CA ILE A 112 -8.07 25.51 16.11
C ILE A 112 -9.14 25.12 15.10
N MET A 113 -8.69 24.74 13.90
CA MET A 113 -9.54 24.21 12.85
C MET A 113 -8.99 22.88 12.38
N LEU A 114 -9.84 22.04 11.82
CA LEU A 114 -9.42 20.84 11.10
C LEU A 114 -9.23 21.17 9.64
N VAL A 115 -8.12 20.71 9.07
CA VAL A 115 -7.78 20.86 7.67
C VAL A 115 -7.83 19.48 7.01
N MET A 116 -8.58 19.40 5.92
CA MET A 116 -8.61 18.25 5.02
C MET A 116 -7.99 18.68 3.69
N ALA A 117 -6.86 18.08 3.34
CA ALA A 117 -6.02 18.49 2.20
C ALA A 117 -5.78 17.29 1.27
N GLU A 118 -6.75 16.97 0.41
CA GLU A 118 -6.70 15.83 -0.50
C GLU A 118 -5.85 16.14 -1.74
N ARG A 119 -5.02 15.18 -2.15
CA ARG A 119 -4.00 15.27 -3.21
C ARG A 119 -2.89 16.29 -2.93
N VAL A 120 -2.69 16.59 -1.65
CA VAL A 120 -1.66 17.51 -1.16
C VAL A 120 -0.62 16.67 -0.42
N ALA A 121 0.65 16.77 -0.79
CA ALA A 121 1.71 16.03 -0.09
C ALA A 121 1.98 16.63 1.29
N SER A 122 2.08 17.96 1.33
CA SER A 122 2.21 18.75 2.56
C SER A 122 1.67 20.16 2.34
N PHE A 123 1.32 20.84 3.43
CA PHE A 123 0.92 22.23 3.38
C PHE A 123 1.51 23.00 4.55
N PHE A 124 1.56 24.32 4.43
CA PHE A 124 2.14 25.22 5.39
C PHE A 124 1.12 26.28 5.77
N VAL A 125 1.03 26.58 7.07
CA VAL A 125 0.24 27.69 7.59
C VAL A 125 1.18 28.64 8.31
N ASN A 126 1.33 29.85 7.78
CA ASN A 126 2.30 30.85 8.28
C ASN A 126 3.72 30.27 8.43
N GLY A 127 4.15 29.49 7.43
CA GLY A 127 5.45 28.80 7.41
C GLY A 127 5.57 27.54 8.26
N LYS A 128 4.60 27.20 9.10
CA LYS A 128 4.59 25.92 9.82
C LYS A 128 4.07 24.79 8.94
N SER A 129 4.84 23.72 8.77
CA SER A 129 4.50 22.57 7.93
C SER A 129 3.51 21.61 8.61
N TYR A 130 2.65 21.01 7.79
CA TYR A 130 1.67 19.99 8.14
C TYR A 130 1.60 18.93 7.03
N PRO A 131 1.35 17.65 7.37
CA PRO A 131 1.15 16.61 6.37
C PRO A 131 -0.18 16.82 5.64
N GLY A 132 -0.21 16.53 4.33
CA GLY A 132 -1.46 16.44 3.57
C GLY A 132 -1.89 14.99 3.34
N ASP A 133 -2.96 14.80 2.59
CA ASP A 133 -3.45 13.50 2.13
C ASP A 133 -3.10 13.33 0.66
N ALA A 134 -1.89 12.87 0.36
CA ALA A 134 -1.38 12.76 -1.01
C ALA A 134 -2.25 11.89 -1.94
N TYR A 135 -3.00 10.93 -1.38
CA TYR A 135 -3.83 10.00 -2.14
C TYR A 135 -5.33 10.37 -2.14
N GLY A 136 -5.73 11.33 -1.30
CA GLY A 136 -7.13 11.76 -1.20
C GLY A 136 -8.05 10.68 -0.60
N HIS A 137 -7.55 9.90 0.35
CA HIS A 137 -8.34 8.86 1.03
C HIS A 137 -9.30 9.41 2.10
N ASN A 138 -9.18 10.69 2.45
CA ASN A 138 -9.97 11.38 3.49
C ASN A 138 -9.75 10.78 4.90
N PHE A 139 -8.56 10.23 5.14
CA PHE A 139 -8.16 9.74 6.47
C PHE A 139 -7.63 10.87 7.35
N PHE A 140 -7.02 11.89 6.75
CA PHE A 140 -6.29 12.93 7.47
C PHE A 140 -7.15 14.18 7.67
N LYS A 141 -7.48 14.45 8.94
CA LYS A 141 -8.16 15.68 9.39
C LYS A 141 -7.22 16.35 10.36
N ILE A 142 -6.36 17.24 9.86
CA ILE A 142 -5.20 17.75 10.60
C ILE A 142 -5.62 18.96 11.45
N PRO A 143 -5.46 18.94 12.79
CA PRO A 143 -5.68 20.12 13.60
C PRO A 143 -4.60 21.17 13.32
N VAL A 144 -5.06 22.39 13.04
CA VAL A 144 -4.21 23.54 12.73
C VAL A 144 -4.65 24.71 13.58
N LYS A 145 -3.70 25.32 14.28
CA LYS A 145 -3.91 26.58 15.01
C LYS A 145 -3.75 27.76 14.07
N PHE A 146 -4.86 28.42 13.79
CA PHE A 146 -4.89 29.67 13.04
C PHE A 146 -4.86 30.85 14.01
N LYS A 147 -4.14 31.91 13.63
CA LYS A 147 -4.03 33.14 14.41
C LYS A 147 -5.13 34.12 14.01
N LYS A 148 -5.47 35.05 14.91
CA LYS A 148 -6.26 36.23 14.58
C LYS A 148 -5.60 37.01 13.45
N GLY A 149 -6.42 37.55 12.57
CA GLY A 149 -6.03 38.24 11.36
C GLY A 149 -5.69 37.27 10.24
N LYS A 150 -4.79 37.72 9.37
CA LYS A 150 -4.43 37.06 8.12
C LYS A 150 -3.50 35.86 8.36
N ASN A 151 -3.81 34.74 7.72
CA ASN A 151 -3.02 33.52 7.73
C ASN A 151 -2.72 33.10 6.29
N SER A 152 -1.44 32.91 5.99
CA SER A 152 -0.97 32.45 4.69
C SER A 152 -0.96 30.93 4.62
N LEU A 153 -1.46 30.39 3.51
CA LEU A 153 -1.52 28.97 3.22
C LEU A 153 -0.68 28.69 1.97
N LEU A 154 0.29 27.78 2.08
CA LEU A 154 1.07 27.27 0.95
C LEU A 154 0.93 25.75 0.87
N LEU A 155 0.54 25.20 -0.27
CA LEU A 155 0.35 23.78 -0.47
C LEU A 155 1.37 23.27 -1.46
N LYS A 156 1.88 22.07 -1.19
CA LYS A 156 2.76 21.31 -2.06
C LYS A 156 1.93 20.19 -2.69
N VAL A 157 1.36 20.45 -3.86
CA VAL A 157 0.37 19.60 -4.52
C VAL A 157 1.06 18.65 -5.50
N SER A 158 0.82 17.35 -5.36
CA SER A 158 1.36 16.34 -6.29
C SER A 158 0.64 16.41 -7.63
N GLY A 159 1.40 16.43 -8.72
CA GLY A 159 0.85 16.51 -10.08
C GLY A 159 0.62 15.17 -10.76
N TYR A 160 0.71 14.04 -10.04
CA TYR A 160 0.48 12.71 -10.61
C TYR A 160 -1.01 12.47 -10.89
N GLY A 161 -1.34 12.17 -12.16
CA GLY A 161 -2.72 11.95 -12.60
C GLY A 161 -3.52 13.24 -12.73
N GLU A 162 -4.47 13.44 -11.82
CA GLU A 162 -5.31 14.64 -11.79
C GLU A 162 -4.55 15.84 -11.20
N ARG A 163 -4.40 16.89 -12.00
CA ARG A 163 -3.65 18.10 -11.63
C ARG A 163 -4.54 19.07 -10.85
N GLY A 164 -4.73 18.76 -9.58
CA GLY A 164 -5.59 19.54 -8.71
C GLY A 164 -5.58 19.01 -7.28
N PHE A 165 -6.31 19.67 -6.40
CA PHE A 165 -6.44 19.28 -5.01
C PHE A 165 -7.83 19.60 -4.48
N ARG A 166 -8.14 19.12 -3.27
CA ARG A 166 -9.31 19.58 -2.52
C ARG A 166 -8.86 20.04 -1.14
N PHE A 167 -9.30 21.22 -0.73
CA PHE A 167 -8.89 21.80 0.55
C PHE A 167 -10.07 22.37 1.32
N LEU A 168 -10.38 21.78 2.46
CA LEU A 168 -11.47 22.19 3.34
C LEU A 168 -10.94 22.52 4.73
N ILE A 169 -11.50 23.56 5.34
CA ILE A 169 -11.22 23.95 6.72
C ILE A 169 -12.54 23.96 7.49
N PHE A 170 -12.63 23.26 8.61
CA PHE A 170 -13.88 23.20 9.40
C PHE A 170 -13.59 23.11 10.90
N PRO A 171 -14.48 23.62 11.77
CA PRO A 171 -14.25 23.57 13.21
C PRO A 171 -14.34 22.12 13.73
N PRO A 172 -13.53 21.73 14.74
CA PRO A 172 -13.72 20.46 15.41
C PRO A 172 -15.05 20.46 16.16
N LYS A 173 -15.84 19.39 16.03
CA LYS A 173 -17.11 19.23 16.75
C LYS A 173 -16.94 18.74 18.19
N ASN A 174 -15.87 17.99 18.44
CA ASN A 174 -15.58 17.31 19.70
C ASN A 174 -14.07 17.36 19.97
N LYS A 175 -13.67 17.23 21.24
CA LYS A 175 -12.24 17.18 21.62
C LYS A 175 -11.57 15.92 21.10
N ILE A 176 -12.30 14.80 21.06
CA ILE A 176 -11.89 13.55 20.43
C ILE A 176 -12.73 13.31 19.17
N ILE A 177 -12.11 12.92 18.06
CA ILE A 177 -12.83 12.54 16.83
C ILE A 177 -12.49 11.09 16.49
N PHE A 178 -13.51 10.26 16.28
CA PHE A 178 -13.35 8.92 15.71
C PHE A 178 -13.26 9.01 14.18
N ILE A 179 -12.19 8.48 13.59
CA ILE A 179 -11.96 8.53 12.14
C ILE A 179 -12.51 7.26 11.50
N LYS A 180 -13.83 7.18 11.36
CA LYS A 180 -14.51 5.98 10.83
C LYS A 180 -14.04 5.54 9.44
N GLU A 181 -13.48 6.46 8.65
CA GLU A 181 -12.97 6.16 7.31
C GLU A 181 -11.71 5.27 7.33
N ASP A 182 -10.98 5.20 8.45
CA ASP A 182 -9.68 4.51 8.56
C ASP A 182 -9.69 3.34 9.56
N ILE A 183 -10.81 2.63 9.68
CA ILE A 183 -10.93 1.48 10.58
C ILE A 183 -10.26 0.24 9.98
N THR A 184 -9.37 -0.42 10.73
CA THR A 184 -8.96 -1.79 10.45
C THR A 184 -9.91 -2.75 11.16
N LYS A 185 -10.60 -3.64 10.44
CA LYS A 185 -11.60 -4.54 11.05
C LYS A 185 -11.59 -5.94 10.42
N PRO A 186 -11.86 -6.99 11.21
CA PRO A 186 -12.12 -8.32 10.71
C PRO A 186 -13.57 -8.44 10.22
N ASP A 187 -13.87 -9.53 9.54
CA ASP A 187 -15.25 -9.99 9.36
C ASP A 187 -15.63 -10.96 10.48
N ILE A 188 -16.92 -10.98 10.85
CA ILE A 188 -17.47 -11.89 11.85
C ILE A 188 -17.91 -13.18 11.16
N LEU A 189 -17.47 -14.33 11.66
CA LEU A 189 -17.83 -15.64 11.11
C LEU A 189 -19.06 -16.22 11.82
N LYS A 190 -20.10 -16.59 11.07
CA LYS A 190 -21.37 -17.13 11.62
C LYS A 190 -21.18 -18.47 12.34
N GLU A 191 -20.26 -19.28 11.83
CA GLU A 191 -20.00 -20.64 12.30
C GLU A 191 -19.26 -20.66 13.64
N LYS A 192 -18.58 -19.56 14.01
CA LYS A 192 -17.83 -19.47 15.26
C LYS A 192 -18.74 -19.06 16.42
N VAL A 193 -19.04 -20.01 17.31
CA VAL A 193 -19.85 -19.79 18.53
C VAL A 193 -19.36 -18.60 19.34
N LYS A 194 -18.03 -18.51 19.50
CA LYS A 194 -17.36 -17.45 20.24
C LYS A 194 -16.07 -17.09 19.51
N GLN A 195 -15.86 -15.79 19.28
CA GLN A 195 -14.72 -15.30 18.52
C GLN A 195 -14.17 -14.03 19.13
N LYS A 196 -12.84 -13.98 19.21
CA LYS A 196 -12.04 -12.83 19.62
C LYS A 196 -11.70 -12.04 18.37
N LEU A 197 -12.05 -10.76 18.37
CA LEU A 197 -11.91 -9.87 17.22
C LEU A 197 -11.10 -8.65 17.62
N ILE A 198 -10.12 -8.28 16.80
CA ILE A 198 -9.25 -7.14 17.05
C ILE A 198 -9.58 -6.06 16.02
N PHE A 199 -9.85 -4.86 16.49
CA PHE A 199 -10.15 -3.70 15.66
C PHE A 199 -9.02 -2.68 15.79
N GLY A 200 -8.56 -2.08 14.69
CA GLY A 200 -7.75 -0.88 14.70
C GLY A 200 -8.66 0.34 14.63
N LEU A 201 -8.89 1.01 15.76
CA LEU A 201 -9.81 2.14 15.88
C LEU A 201 -9.03 3.47 15.94
N PRO A 202 -9.09 4.31 14.89
CA PRO A 202 -8.39 5.59 14.83
C PRO A 202 -9.14 6.72 15.56
N PHE A 203 -8.42 7.44 16.41
CA PHE A 203 -8.91 8.62 17.11
C PHE A 203 -7.95 9.80 16.95
N LEU A 204 -8.53 10.99 16.87
CA LEU A 204 -7.83 12.26 16.79
C LEU A 204 -8.13 13.11 18.04
N ASN A 205 -7.09 13.66 18.65
CA ASN A 205 -7.22 14.73 19.65
C ASN A 205 -7.20 16.09 18.94
N THR A 206 -8.22 16.93 19.13
CA THR A 206 -8.34 18.24 18.48
C THR A 206 -7.87 19.40 19.36
N THR A 207 -7.23 19.12 20.49
CA THR A 207 -6.87 20.11 21.52
C THR A 207 -5.35 20.24 21.71
N GLU A 208 -4.95 21.33 22.40
CA GLU A 208 -3.56 21.60 22.80
C GLU A 208 -3.12 20.84 24.06
N GLU A 209 -4.00 20.01 24.63
CA GLU A 209 -3.75 19.28 25.87
C GLU A 209 -3.78 17.77 25.64
N LYS A 210 -3.09 17.02 26.50
CA LYS A 210 -3.26 15.56 26.55
C LYS A 210 -4.70 15.26 27.01
N ILE A 211 -5.38 14.37 26.30
CA ILE A 211 -6.72 13.92 26.68
C ILE A 211 -6.71 12.44 27.01
N ASP A 212 -7.18 12.13 28.22
CA ASP A 212 -7.55 10.78 28.63
C ASP A 212 -9.06 10.60 28.40
N PHE A 213 -9.46 9.47 27.82
CA PHE A 213 -10.86 9.17 27.52
C PHE A 213 -11.17 7.68 27.70
N SER A 214 -12.41 7.37 28.07
CA SER A 214 -12.94 6.01 28.07
C SER A 214 -13.62 5.71 26.74
N LEU A 215 -13.35 4.53 26.20
CA LEU A 215 -14.05 3.97 25.05
C LEU A 215 -14.88 2.78 25.52
N LYS A 216 -16.19 2.84 25.28
CA LYS A 216 -17.10 1.71 25.48
C LYS A 216 -17.66 1.27 24.13
N ILE A 217 -17.64 -0.04 23.88
CA ILE A 217 -18.14 -0.66 22.65
C ILE A 217 -19.34 -1.51 22.99
N PHE A 218 -20.44 -1.29 22.27
CA PHE A 218 -21.71 -1.98 22.47
C PHE A 218 -22.14 -2.71 21.21
N LEU A 219 -22.85 -3.80 21.40
CA LEU A 219 -23.70 -4.41 20.39
C LEU A 219 -25.14 -4.36 20.88
N LYS A 220 -25.98 -3.60 20.19
CA LYS A 220 -27.30 -3.20 20.70
C LYS A 220 -27.13 -2.48 22.05
N GLU A 221 -27.62 -3.04 23.15
CA GLU A 221 -27.51 -2.48 24.51
C GLU A 221 -26.43 -3.16 25.36
N GLU A 222 -25.82 -4.23 24.87
CA GLU A 222 -24.85 -5.01 25.63
C GLU A 222 -23.44 -4.41 25.51
N LEU A 223 -22.80 -4.13 26.64
CA LEU A 223 -21.41 -3.68 26.71
C LEU A 223 -20.47 -4.85 26.37
N LEU A 224 -19.74 -4.75 25.26
CA LEU A 224 -18.74 -5.75 24.85
C LEU A 224 -17.36 -5.46 25.41
N LYS A 225 -16.99 -4.18 25.52
CA LYS A 225 -15.65 -3.76 25.96
C LYS A 225 -15.70 -2.36 26.55
N GLU A 226 -14.95 -2.16 27.62
CA GLU A 226 -14.59 -0.85 28.15
C GLU A 226 -13.07 -0.76 28.24
N THR A 227 -12.49 0.35 27.79
CA THR A 227 -11.04 0.61 27.90
C THR A 227 -10.78 2.10 28.11
N LYS A 228 -9.64 2.42 28.72
CA LYS A 228 -9.16 3.80 28.88
C LYS A 228 -8.00 4.03 27.94
N LEU A 229 -8.04 5.12 27.20
CA LEU A 229 -7.07 5.50 26.19
C LEU A 229 -6.59 6.93 26.46
N SER A 230 -5.45 7.30 25.88
CA SER A 230 -4.91 8.64 25.98
C SER A 230 -4.29 9.10 24.66
N LEU A 231 -4.49 10.36 24.32
CA LEU A 231 -3.89 10.99 23.14
C LEU A 231 -3.13 12.25 23.52
N MET A 232 -1.94 12.42 22.97
CA MET A 232 -1.16 13.65 23.06
C MET A 232 -1.84 14.78 22.26
N PRO A 233 -1.50 16.05 22.51
CA PRO A 233 -2.03 17.19 21.76
C PRO A 233 -1.93 16.96 20.25
N PHE A 234 -3.03 17.16 19.54
CA PHE A 234 -3.13 17.00 18.07
C PHE A 234 -2.77 15.62 17.50
N GLN A 235 -2.60 14.61 18.35
CA GLN A 235 -2.21 13.27 17.93
C GLN A 235 -3.38 12.54 17.25
N ILE A 236 -3.06 11.86 16.14
CA ILE A 236 -3.87 10.79 15.58
C ILE A 236 -3.22 9.47 15.99
N ASN A 237 -3.98 8.57 16.61
CA ASN A 237 -3.51 7.21 16.89
C ASN A 237 -4.59 6.17 16.57
N LYS A 238 -4.16 5.04 16.01
CA LYS A 238 -5.03 3.89 15.71
C LYS A 238 -4.81 2.81 16.76
N PHE A 239 -5.74 2.71 17.72
CA PHE A 239 -5.60 1.79 18.85
C PHE A 239 -6.11 0.40 18.49
N PRO A 240 -5.34 -0.67 18.76
CA PRO A 240 -5.86 -2.02 18.73
C PRO A 240 -6.83 -2.24 19.90
N VAL A 241 -8.07 -2.61 19.60
CA VAL A 241 -9.11 -2.91 20.59
C VAL A 241 -9.66 -4.29 20.34
N GLU A 242 -9.50 -5.14 21.34
CA GLU A 242 -10.01 -6.51 21.33
C GLU A 242 -11.40 -6.57 21.96
N ILE A 243 -12.32 -7.24 21.26
CA ILE A 243 -13.66 -7.55 21.76
C ILE A 243 -13.95 -9.04 21.60
N LEU A 244 -14.86 -9.54 22.44
CA LEU A 244 -15.33 -10.91 22.42
C LEU A 244 -16.80 -10.93 21.98
N ILE A 245 -17.09 -11.68 20.92
CA ILE A 245 -18.43 -11.78 20.35
C ILE A 245 -18.89 -13.24 20.32
N GLU A 246 -20.18 -13.44 20.61
CA GLU A 246 -20.85 -14.74 20.53
C GLU A 246 -21.87 -14.74 19.38
N ASN A 247 -21.93 -15.82 18.59
CA ASN A 247 -22.77 -15.86 17.37
C ASN A 247 -24.28 -15.79 17.64
N LYS A 248 -24.74 -16.23 18.82
CA LYS A 248 -26.13 -16.14 19.27
C LYS A 248 -26.69 -14.71 19.27
N LYS A 249 -25.81 -13.72 19.12
CA LYS A 249 -26.16 -12.29 19.06
C LYS A 249 -26.66 -11.85 17.67
N PHE A 250 -26.56 -12.71 16.65
CA PHE A 250 -26.89 -12.41 15.25
C PHE A 250 -27.93 -13.36 14.67
N ASN A 251 -28.78 -12.86 13.78
CA ASN A 251 -29.67 -13.71 12.99
C ASN A 251 -28.89 -14.34 11.84
N GLN A 252 -29.30 -15.54 11.41
CA GLN A 252 -28.65 -16.22 10.28
C GLN A 252 -28.66 -15.40 8.97
N LYS A 253 -29.66 -14.52 8.80
CA LYS A 253 -29.80 -13.65 7.62
C LYS A 253 -28.95 -12.38 7.68
N ASP A 254 -28.38 -12.04 8.84
CA ASP A 254 -27.59 -10.81 8.98
C ASP A 254 -26.32 -10.92 8.13
N SER A 255 -26.01 -9.85 7.41
CA SER A 255 -24.76 -9.68 6.64
C SER A 255 -23.90 -8.53 7.17
N LEU A 256 -24.48 -7.69 8.05
CA LEU A 256 -23.88 -6.50 8.63
C LEU A 256 -24.42 -6.31 10.05
N ILE A 257 -23.59 -5.77 10.94
CA ILE A 257 -24.01 -5.26 12.24
C ILE A 257 -23.41 -3.89 12.52
N TYR A 258 -24.07 -3.15 13.39
CA TYR A 258 -23.56 -1.92 13.99
C TYR A 258 -22.93 -2.23 15.34
N LEU A 259 -21.68 -1.79 15.51
CA LEU A 259 -21.07 -1.62 16.82
C LEU A 259 -21.18 -0.14 17.19
N SER A 260 -21.86 0.13 18.30
CA SER A 260 -22.00 1.47 18.84
C SER A 260 -20.83 1.78 19.78
N LEU A 261 -20.34 3.01 19.69
CA LEU A 261 -19.24 3.52 20.49
C LEU A 261 -19.75 4.64 21.39
N LEU A 262 -19.40 4.60 22.67
CA LEU A 262 -19.47 5.74 23.57
C LEU A 262 -18.05 6.16 23.92
N ILE A 263 -17.69 7.38 23.52
CA ILE A 263 -16.39 8.00 23.76
C ILE A 263 -16.62 9.10 24.78
N ALA A 264 -16.03 8.99 25.96
CA ALA A 264 -16.23 9.93 27.05
C ALA A 264 -14.90 10.43 27.62
N THR A 265 -14.78 11.74 27.70
CA THR A 265 -13.75 12.43 28.49
C THR A 265 -14.34 12.83 29.85
N LYS A 266 -13.61 13.61 30.64
CA LYS A 266 -14.13 14.17 31.90
C LYS A 266 -15.31 15.13 31.68
N ASP A 267 -15.28 15.90 30.60
CA ASP A 267 -16.20 17.04 30.40
C ASP A 267 -17.22 16.82 29.27
N GLU A 268 -16.98 15.86 28.38
CA GLU A 268 -17.83 15.58 27.22
C GLU A 268 -17.97 14.09 26.94
N SER A 269 -19.11 13.71 26.37
CA SER A 269 -19.34 12.38 25.83
C SER A 269 -19.97 12.47 24.45
N GLN A 270 -19.60 11.56 23.56
CA GLN A 270 -20.16 11.44 22.23
C GLN A 270 -20.42 9.98 21.88
N ASN A 271 -21.44 9.77 21.04
CA ASN A 271 -21.72 8.47 20.46
C ASN A 271 -21.27 8.44 19.00
N ASP A 272 -20.72 7.32 18.57
CA ASP A 272 -20.45 7.02 17.17
C ASP A 272 -20.79 5.56 16.90
N SER A 273 -20.67 5.11 15.65
CA SER A 273 -20.85 3.71 15.31
C SER A 273 -20.13 3.35 14.03
N PHE A 274 -19.88 2.06 13.84
CA PHE A 274 -19.37 1.56 12.57
C PHE A 274 -19.95 0.19 12.24
N LEU A 275 -19.94 -0.11 10.95
CA LEU A 275 -20.43 -1.36 10.40
C LEU A 275 -19.34 -2.44 10.41
N VAL A 276 -19.71 -3.65 10.81
CA VAL A 276 -18.87 -4.85 10.70
C VAL A 276 -19.61 -5.88 9.85
N ASN A 277 -18.91 -6.53 8.91
CA ASN A 277 -19.54 -7.55 8.09
C ASN A 277 -19.68 -8.85 8.86
N ILE A 278 -20.77 -9.56 8.60
CA ILE A 278 -20.96 -10.94 9.01
C ILE A 278 -20.93 -11.80 7.76
N THR A 279 -20.07 -12.81 7.76
CA THR A 279 -19.88 -13.72 6.64
C THR A 279 -19.75 -15.16 7.13
N SER A 280 -19.59 -16.08 6.18
CA SER A 280 -19.32 -17.49 6.45
C SER A 280 -17.83 -17.75 6.26
N GLU A 281 -17.26 -18.68 7.02
CA GLU A 281 -15.88 -19.18 6.76
C GLU A 281 -15.73 -19.75 5.34
N THR A 282 -16.85 -20.13 4.72
CA THR A 282 -16.90 -20.59 3.34
C THR A 282 -16.82 -19.45 2.32
N LEU A 283 -16.83 -18.18 2.70
CA LEU A 283 -16.68 -17.04 1.79
C LEU A 283 -15.36 -16.32 2.07
N PRO A 284 -14.83 -15.55 1.10
CA PRO A 284 -13.68 -14.67 1.35
C PRO A 284 -13.97 -13.74 2.52
N HIS A 285 -13.06 -13.68 3.48
CA HIS A 285 -13.23 -12.88 4.69
C HIS A 285 -11.91 -12.32 5.22
N SER A 286 -12.00 -11.22 5.95
CA SER A 286 -10.86 -10.53 6.55
C SER A 286 -10.60 -11.03 7.96
N VAL A 287 -9.33 -11.30 8.27
CA VAL A 287 -8.85 -11.69 9.60
C VAL A 287 -7.88 -10.64 10.10
N THR A 288 -8.04 -10.20 11.34
CA THR A 288 -7.13 -9.23 11.98
C THR A 288 -6.23 -9.88 13.03
N PHE A 289 -5.07 -9.27 13.22
CA PHE A 289 -4.08 -9.67 14.23
C PHE A 289 -3.28 -8.45 14.70
N ILE A 290 -2.55 -8.61 15.81
CA ILE A 290 -1.58 -7.62 16.28
C ILE A 290 -0.24 -7.91 15.65
N SER A 291 0.28 -6.97 14.87
CA SER A 291 1.62 -7.09 14.28
C SER A 291 2.69 -7.05 15.37
N GLN A 292 3.64 -7.97 15.30
CA GLN A 292 4.84 -8.01 16.14
C GLN A 292 5.85 -6.93 15.73
N ILE A 293 5.71 -6.34 14.55
CA ILE A 293 6.62 -5.32 14.04
C ILE A 293 6.43 -4.00 14.81
N ASP A 294 5.19 -3.59 15.05
CA ASP A 294 4.88 -2.28 15.67
C ASP A 294 3.67 -2.28 16.61
N SER A 295 3.14 -3.46 16.99
CA SER A 295 1.95 -3.62 17.84
C SER A 295 0.65 -3.03 17.26
N SER A 296 0.62 -2.68 15.97
CA SER A 296 -0.59 -2.19 15.31
C SER A 296 -1.53 -3.34 14.94
N CYS A 297 -2.83 -3.04 14.79
CA CYS A 297 -3.79 -3.97 14.22
C CYS A 297 -3.62 -4.03 12.69
N GLN A 298 -3.17 -5.18 12.18
CA GLN A 298 -3.06 -5.49 10.76
C GLN A 298 -4.07 -6.57 10.35
N TYR A 299 -4.20 -6.84 9.06
CA TYR A 299 -5.18 -7.79 8.52
C TYR A 299 -4.69 -8.50 7.26
N PHE A 300 -5.30 -9.63 6.97
CA PHE A 300 -5.21 -10.30 5.69
C PHE A 300 -6.61 -10.81 5.31
N ALA A 301 -6.79 -11.25 4.08
CA ALA A 301 -8.01 -11.93 3.65
C ALA A 301 -7.73 -13.40 3.32
N ILE A 302 -8.72 -14.26 3.54
CA ILE A 302 -8.59 -15.69 3.27
C ILE A 302 -9.87 -16.26 2.65
N LEU A 303 -9.69 -17.23 1.75
CA LEU A 303 -10.73 -18.04 1.15
C LEU A 303 -10.39 -19.52 1.36
N TYR A 304 -11.34 -20.24 1.95
CA TYR A 304 -11.18 -21.66 2.28
C TYR A 304 -11.36 -22.56 1.05
N PRO A 305 -10.75 -23.76 1.06
CA PRO A 305 -11.00 -24.76 0.03
C PRO A 305 -12.47 -25.20 -0.02
N LYS A 306 -12.88 -25.75 -1.16
CA LYS A 306 -14.16 -26.44 -1.32
C LYS A 306 -14.21 -27.62 -0.35
N ASN A 307 -15.35 -27.80 0.32
CA ASN A 307 -15.59 -28.92 1.25
C ASN A 307 -14.46 -29.04 2.29
N PHE A 308 -14.11 -27.92 2.92
CA PHE A 308 -13.07 -27.85 3.94
C PHE A 308 -13.30 -28.88 5.06
N ASP A 309 -12.25 -29.64 5.36
CA ASP A 309 -12.17 -30.61 6.46
C ASP A 309 -10.98 -30.23 7.34
N PRO A 310 -11.19 -29.82 8.60
CA PRO A 310 -10.11 -29.39 9.49
C PRO A 310 -9.08 -30.49 9.80
N ASN A 311 -9.39 -31.76 9.51
CA ASN A 311 -8.47 -32.89 9.72
C ASN A 311 -7.55 -33.15 8.52
N LYS A 312 -7.72 -32.42 7.42
CA LYS A 312 -6.89 -32.54 6.21
C LYS A 312 -5.97 -31.33 6.08
N LYS A 313 -4.76 -31.58 5.57
CA LYS A 313 -3.86 -30.51 5.13
C LYS A 313 -4.17 -30.12 3.70
N TYR A 314 -4.10 -28.83 3.41
CA TYR A 314 -4.35 -28.24 2.09
C TYR A 314 -3.15 -27.43 1.64
N GLY A 315 -2.99 -27.24 0.32
CA GLY A 315 -2.05 -26.25 -0.19
C GLY A 315 -2.46 -24.82 0.18
N LEU A 316 -1.59 -23.87 -0.14
CA LEU A 316 -1.83 -22.45 0.07
C LEU A 316 -1.44 -21.69 -1.20
N ILE A 317 -2.38 -20.97 -1.79
CA ILE A 317 -2.09 -19.92 -2.78
C ILE A 317 -1.95 -18.61 -2.01
N TYR A 318 -0.72 -18.14 -1.85
CA TYR A 318 -0.38 -16.90 -1.18
C TYR A 318 -0.30 -15.78 -2.21
N SER A 319 -1.34 -14.95 -2.28
CA SER A 319 -1.55 -13.99 -3.37
C SER A 319 -1.29 -12.55 -2.91
N LEU A 320 -0.19 -11.97 -3.34
CA LEU A 320 0.20 -10.59 -3.05
C LEU A 320 -0.60 -9.60 -3.92
N HIS A 321 -1.09 -8.53 -3.31
CA HIS A 321 -1.92 -7.52 -3.99
C HIS A 321 -1.13 -6.48 -4.79
N GLY A 322 -1.77 -5.96 -5.83
CA GLY A 322 -1.29 -4.81 -6.60
C GLY A 322 -1.46 -3.48 -5.85
N ALA A 323 -0.85 -2.41 -6.38
CA ALA A 323 -1.00 -1.06 -5.85
C ALA A 323 -2.47 -0.61 -5.88
N GLY A 324 -2.99 -0.11 -4.76
CA GLY A 324 -4.38 0.33 -4.62
C GLY A 324 -5.39 -0.79 -4.41
N VAL A 325 -4.96 -2.05 -4.28
CA VAL A 325 -5.85 -3.20 -4.09
C VAL A 325 -5.90 -3.62 -2.62
N GLU A 326 -7.12 -3.68 -2.09
CA GLU A 326 -7.39 -4.22 -0.75
C GLU A 326 -7.31 -5.76 -0.74
N ALA A 327 -6.75 -6.35 0.33
CA ALA A 327 -6.61 -7.79 0.50
C ALA A 327 -7.93 -8.56 0.27
N ILE A 328 -9.03 -8.06 0.85
CA ILE A 328 -10.36 -8.65 0.69
C ILE A 328 -10.91 -8.51 -0.73
N GLY A 329 -10.54 -7.45 -1.45
CA GLY A 329 -10.89 -7.27 -2.86
C GLY A 329 -10.23 -8.35 -3.72
N LEU A 330 -8.96 -8.63 -3.46
CA LEU A 330 -8.22 -9.69 -4.15
C LEU A 330 -8.77 -11.08 -3.82
N ALA A 331 -9.03 -11.39 -2.55
CA ALA A 331 -9.60 -12.70 -2.18
C ALA A 331 -10.96 -12.97 -2.83
N LYS A 332 -11.77 -11.92 -3.08
CA LYS A 332 -13.09 -12.03 -3.72
C LYS A 332 -13.07 -12.37 -5.20
N VAL A 333 -11.96 -12.14 -5.91
CA VAL A 333 -11.87 -12.47 -7.35
C VAL A 333 -11.49 -13.94 -7.59
N TYR A 334 -11.03 -14.65 -6.56
CA TYR A 334 -10.71 -16.08 -6.65
C TYR A 334 -11.95 -16.97 -6.51
N HIS A 335 -12.04 -17.99 -7.36
CA HIS A 335 -12.95 -19.12 -7.12
C HIS A 335 -12.33 -20.09 -6.12
N LYS A 336 -13.17 -20.75 -5.30
CA LYS A 336 -12.70 -21.79 -4.36
C LYS A 336 -11.93 -22.91 -5.07
N LYS A 337 -10.84 -23.35 -4.46
CA LYS A 337 -10.05 -24.51 -4.91
C LYS A 337 -10.42 -25.74 -4.11
N ASP A 338 -10.32 -26.92 -4.70
CA ASP A 338 -10.53 -28.18 -3.98
C ASP A 338 -9.30 -28.61 -3.17
N PHE A 339 -8.13 -28.06 -3.48
CA PHE A 339 -6.84 -28.48 -2.94
C PHE A 339 -6.11 -27.44 -2.07
N ALA A 340 -6.57 -26.18 -2.04
CA ALA A 340 -5.83 -25.09 -1.42
C ALA A 340 -6.71 -24.00 -0.80
N PHE A 341 -6.17 -23.38 0.25
CA PHE A 341 -6.59 -22.05 0.68
C PHE A 341 -6.07 -20.99 -0.31
N VAL A 342 -6.75 -19.85 -0.39
CA VAL A 342 -6.19 -18.63 -0.96
C VAL A 342 -6.07 -17.61 0.15
N ALA A 343 -4.89 -17.06 0.38
CA ALA A 343 -4.68 -16.00 1.36
C ALA A 343 -4.01 -14.79 0.72
N CYS A 344 -4.52 -13.61 1.03
CA CYS A 344 -4.08 -12.34 0.50
C CYS A 344 -3.61 -11.46 1.67
N PRO A 345 -2.30 -11.32 1.91
CA PRO A 345 -1.77 -10.41 2.94
C PRO A 345 -2.11 -8.95 2.61
N THR A 346 -2.03 -8.06 3.62
CA THR A 346 -1.93 -6.61 3.41
C THR A 346 -0.47 -6.19 3.43
N ASN A 347 -0.15 -5.14 2.69
CA ASN A 347 1.17 -4.55 2.62
C ASN A 347 1.18 -3.18 3.32
N ARG A 348 0.81 -3.16 4.62
CA ARG A 348 0.54 -1.93 5.39
C ARG A 348 -0.28 -0.92 4.60
N ARG A 349 -1.48 -1.34 4.15
CA ARG A 349 -2.45 -0.63 3.30
C ARG A 349 -2.22 -0.86 1.78
N PRO A 350 -3.09 -0.38 0.87
CA PRO A 350 -3.07 -0.78 -0.54
C PRO A 350 -1.82 -0.46 -1.36
N PHE A 351 -0.89 0.36 -0.89
CA PHE A 351 0.28 0.83 -1.65
C PHE A 351 1.62 0.66 -0.90
N GLY A 352 1.64 0.07 0.30
CA GLY A 352 2.83 0.15 1.16
C GLY A 352 4.05 -0.51 0.51
N PHE A 353 5.20 0.17 0.56
CA PHE A 353 6.57 -0.29 0.30
C PHE A 353 6.82 -1.29 -0.85
N ASP A 354 5.92 -1.45 -1.83
CA ASP A 354 6.09 -2.31 -3.01
C ASP A 354 6.42 -3.79 -2.70
N TRP A 355 6.14 -4.28 -1.49
CA TRP A 355 6.54 -5.59 -0.94
C TRP A 355 8.04 -5.72 -0.63
N GLU A 356 8.75 -4.60 -0.65
CA GLU A 356 10.09 -4.39 -0.10
C GLU A 356 10.00 -3.93 1.37
N ASP A 357 11.11 -3.97 2.11
CA ASP A 357 11.26 -3.48 3.49
C ASP A 357 10.15 -3.95 4.44
N TRP A 358 9.31 -3.03 4.90
CA TRP A 358 8.19 -3.33 5.80
C TRP A 358 7.17 -4.27 5.15
N GLY A 359 6.96 -4.14 3.84
CA GLY A 359 6.06 -5.00 3.08
C GLY A 359 6.55 -6.44 3.00
N TYR A 360 7.87 -6.64 2.92
CA TYR A 360 8.47 -7.96 3.03
C TYR A 360 8.21 -8.58 4.41
N LEU A 361 8.37 -7.80 5.48
CA LEU A 361 8.09 -8.24 6.85
C LEU A 361 6.61 -8.57 7.05
N ASP A 362 5.69 -7.76 6.51
CA ASP A 362 4.24 -8.05 6.58
C ASP A 362 3.89 -9.35 5.83
N ALA A 363 4.47 -9.57 4.64
CA ALA A 363 4.29 -10.82 3.90
C ALA A 363 4.79 -12.03 4.69
N LYS A 364 5.93 -11.91 5.40
CA LYS A 364 6.47 -12.97 6.24
C LYS A 364 5.62 -13.21 7.49
N GLU A 365 5.15 -12.15 8.13
CA GLU A 365 4.32 -12.20 9.33
C GLU A 365 2.97 -12.86 9.06
N VAL A 366 2.29 -12.48 7.97
CA VAL A 366 1.01 -13.10 7.59
C VAL A 366 1.20 -14.56 7.18
N LEU A 367 2.26 -14.91 6.44
CA LEU A 367 2.54 -16.30 6.11
C LEU A 367 2.74 -17.13 7.39
N THR A 368 3.54 -16.62 8.34
CA THR A 368 3.75 -17.27 9.64
C THR A 368 2.45 -17.44 10.41
N TYR A 369 1.60 -16.40 10.44
CA TYR A 369 0.28 -16.48 11.06
C TYR A 369 -0.55 -17.60 10.43
N ILE A 370 -0.58 -17.70 9.10
CA ILE A 370 -1.38 -18.70 8.39
C ILE A 370 -0.88 -20.11 8.70
N LEU A 371 0.43 -20.34 8.64
CA LEU A 371 1.02 -21.65 8.91
C LEU A 371 0.75 -22.15 10.34
N ASN A 372 0.63 -21.22 11.30
CA ASN A 372 0.34 -21.55 12.70
C ASN A 372 -1.15 -21.77 12.99
N ASN A 373 -2.06 -21.24 12.18
CA ASN A 373 -3.50 -21.21 12.50
C ASN A 373 -4.38 -22.02 11.53
N TYR A 374 -3.83 -22.48 10.40
CA TYR A 374 -4.58 -23.22 9.38
C TYR A 374 -3.85 -24.52 8.99
N PRO A 375 -4.57 -25.58 8.59
CA PRO A 375 -3.96 -26.87 8.27
C PRO A 375 -3.33 -26.82 6.87
N ILE A 376 -2.15 -26.20 6.78
CA ILE A 376 -1.41 -26.04 5.52
C ILE A 376 -0.39 -27.18 5.34
N ASP A 377 -0.35 -27.75 4.13
CA ASP A 377 0.76 -28.56 3.66
C ASP A 377 1.91 -27.63 3.23
N THR A 378 2.97 -27.60 4.03
CA THR A 378 4.13 -26.74 3.81
C THR A 378 4.93 -27.09 2.56
N ASN A 379 4.70 -28.26 1.94
CA ASN A 379 5.28 -28.61 0.65
C ASN A 379 4.41 -28.18 -0.53
N ARG A 380 3.27 -27.51 -0.29
CA ARG A 380 2.30 -27.06 -1.30
C ARG A 380 1.90 -25.60 -1.07
N ILE A 381 2.87 -24.76 -0.75
CA ILE A 381 2.70 -23.30 -0.71
C ILE A 381 3.09 -22.74 -2.08
N TYR A 382 2.21 -21.96 -2.69
CA TYR A 382 2.41 -21.33 -3.99
C TYR A 382 2.34 -19.82 -3.82
N LEU A 383 3.29 -19.09 -4.41
CA LEU A 383 3.29 -17.63 -4.37
C LEU A 383 2.70 -17.07 -5.66
N MET A 384 1.85 -16.06 -5.55
CA MET A 384 1.17 -15.44 -6.68
C MET A 384 1.15 -13.92 -6.49
N GLY A 385 1.10 -13.16 -7.58
CA GLY A 385 0.79 -11.74 -7.49
C GLY A 385 0.73 -11.06 -8.84
N HIS A 386 0.11 -9.88 -8.89
CA HIS A 386 -0.07 -9.08 -10.10
C HIS A 386 0.38 -7.63 -9.87
N SER A 387 1.03 -6.99 -10.85
CA SER A 387 1.52 -5.61 -10.74
C SER A 387 2.53 -5.46 -9.59
N MET A 388 2.27 -4.59 -8.61
CA MET A 388 3.03 -4.53 -7.34
C MET A 388 3.13 -5.89 -6.66
N GLY A 389 2.06 -6.68 -6.64
CA GLY A 389 2.10 -8.05 -6.12
C GLY A 389 2.93 -8.99 -6.97
N GLY A 390 3.04 -8.75 -8.29
CA GLY A 390 3.89 -9.52 -9.19
C GLY A 390 5.37 -9.25 -8.96
N HIS A 391 5.72 -7.99 -8.70
CA HIS A 391 7.05 -7.62 -8.21
C HIS A 391 7.34 -8.26 -6.84
N GLY A 392 6.41 -8.15 -5.89
CA GLY A 392 6.51 -8.83 -4.59
C GLY A 392 6.64 -10.35 -4.71
N CYS A 393 6.02 -10.97 -5.72
CA CYS A 393 6.14 -12.40 -5.99
C CYS A 393 7.58 -12.77 -6.37
N TRP A 394 8.24 -11.95 -7.18
CA TRP A 394 9.66 -12.11 -7.46
C TRP A 394 10.53 -11.86 -6.23
N VAL A 395 10.33 -10.74 -5.53
CA VAL A 395 11.13 -10.37 -4.35
C VAL A 395 11.02 -11.46 -3.28
N PHE A 396 9.80 -11.75 -2.82
CA PHE A 396 9.57 -12.68 -1.73
C PHE A 396 9.91 -14.12 -2.12
N GLY A 397 9.59 -14.52 -3.37
CA GLY A 397 9.87 -15.86 -3.89
C GLY A 397 11.35 -16.14 -4.07
N LEU A 398 12.11 -15.22 -4.69
CA LEU A 398 13.53 -15.42 -4.97
C LEU A 398 14.42 -15.23 -3.74
N LEU A 399 13.99 -14.43 -2.77
CA LEU A 399 14.65 -14.34 -1.46
C LEU A 399 14.32 -15.53 -0.57
N ASN A 400 13.23 -16.25 -0.80
CA ASN A 400 12.83 -17.40 0.01
C ASN A 400 12.48 -18.62 -0.87
N PRO A 401 13.37 -19.09 -1.75
CA PRO A 401 13.03 -20.07 -2.77
C PRO A 401 12.61 -21.41 -2.17
N SER A 402 13.09 -21.71 -0.95
CA SER A 402 12.74 -22.92 -0.23
C SER A 402 11.40 -22.86 0.48
N LEU A 403 10.62 -21.78 0.45
CA LEU A 403 9.28 -21.76 1.06
C LEU A 403 8.21 -22.27 0.10
N PHE A 404 8.44 -22.20 -1.21
CA PHE A 404 7.40 -22.36 -2.22
C PHE A 404 7.60 -23.61 -3.07
N ALA A 405 6.50 -24.24 -3.43
CA ALA A 405 6.44 -25.31 -4.43
C ALA A 405 6.48 -24.77 -5.86
N ALA A 406 5.96 -23.55 -6.06
CA ALA A 406 6.01 -22.82 -7.32
C ALA A 406 5.62 -21.34 -7.09
N ILE A 407 5.99 -20.47 -8.02
CA ILE A 407 5.58 -19.06 -8.02
C ILE A 407 4.94 -18.66 -9.35
N ALA A 408 4.06 -17.67 -9.34
CA ALA A 408 3.47 -17.09 -10.54
C ALA A 408 3.46 -15.55 -10.47
N PRO A 409 4.52 -14.88 -10.96
CA PRO A 409 4.58 -13.43 -11.04
C PRO A 409 3.85 -12.92 -12.30
N GLY A 410 2.92 -11.99 -12.09
CA GLY A 410 2.10 -11.39 -13.15
C GLY A 410 2.33 -9.90 -13.32
N ALA A 411 2.47 -9.45 -14.57
CA ALA A 411 2.62 -8.03 -14.91
C ALA A 411 3.60 -7.27 -14.00
N SER A 412 4.77 -7.87 -13.75
CA SER A 412 5.77 -7.41 -12.78
C SER A 412 6.83 -6.51 -13.42
N TRP A 413 7.55 -5.74 -12.60
CA TRP A 413 8.77 -5.02 -13.02
C TRP A 413 10.05 -5.61 -12.40
N ILE A 414 11.19 -5.29 -13.01
CA ILE A 414 12.52 -5.75 -12.57
C ILE A 414 12.97 -5.00 -11.32
N SER A 415 12.84 -3.67 -11.34
CA SER A 415 13.30 -2.76 -10.29
C SER A 415 12.58 -1.42 -10.39
N HIS A 416 12.58 -0.65 -9.30
CA HIS A 416 12.05 0.72 -9.28
C HIS A 416 12.67 1.62 -10.37
N GLN A 417 13.98 1.50 -10.56
CA GLN A 417 14.77 2.26 -11.53
C GLN A 417 14.32 2.00 -12.96
N SER A 418 13.90 0.76 -13.24
CA SER A 418 13.44 0.35 -14.57
C SER A 418 11.95 0.65 -14.79
N TYR A 419 11.12 0.52 -13.75
CA TYR A 419 9.68 0.74 -13.86
C TYR A 419 9.36 2.22 -14.04
N VAL A 420 9.92 3.06 -13.17
CA VAL A 420 9.84 4.51 -13.28
C VAL A 420 11.26 5.02 -13.53
N PRO A 421 11.68 5.29 -14.78
CA PRO A 421 13.04 5.68 -15.08
C PRO A 421 13.52 6.86 -14.24
N TRP A 422 14.67 6.69 -13.57
CA TRP A 422 15.25 7.71 -12.67
C TRP A 422 16.03 8.82 -13.39
N ILE A 423 15.98 8.87 -14.72
CA ILE A 423 16.81 9.73 -15.61
C ILE A 423 16.84 11.24 -15.32
N PHE A 424 15.93 11.76 -14.48
CA PHE A 424 15.90 13.18 -14.07
C PHE A 424 16.20 13.42 -12.59
N GLN A 425 16.58 12.38 -11.85
CA GLN A 425 16.96 12.51 -10.46
C GLN A 425 18.20 13.41 -10.32
N ARG A 426 18.11 14.39 -9.43
CA ARG A 426 19.22 15.28 -9.09
C ARG A 426 20.39 14.50 -8.51
N SER A 427 20.12 13.46 -7.73
CA SER A 427 21.16 12.56 -7.23
C SER A 427 21.98 11.95 -8.37
N LEU A 428 21.32 11.42 -9.42
CA LEU A 428 22.01 10.86 -10.59
C LEU A 428 22.81 11.91 -11.37
N ILE A 429 22.35 13.17 -11.41
CA ILE A 429 23.00 14.22 -12.20
C ILE A 429 24.16 14.90 -11.45
N TYR A 430 24.03 15.10 -10.14
CA TYR A 430 24.92 15.98 -9.36
C TYR A 430 25.68 15.30 -8.23
N ALA A 431 25.28 14.12 -7.77
CA ALA A 431 25.94 13.48 -6.62
C ALA A 431 27.33 12.95 -6.97
N ASP A 432 28.19 12.84 -5.96
CA ASP A 432 29.49 12.17 -6.10
C ASP A 432 29.29 10.71 -6.55
N PRO A 433 30.04 10.21 -7.56
CA PRO A 433 29.92 8.85 -8.04
C PRO A 433 30.05 7.77 -6.94
N ASN A 434 30.83 8.01 -5.89
CA ASN A 434 30.97 7.08 -4.77
C ASN A 434 29.69 6.98 -3.93
N LEU A 435 28.93 8.08 -3.80
CA LEU A 435 27.63 8.06 -3.12
C LEU A 435 26.59 7.29 -3.94
N ILE A 436 26.63 7.44 -5.27
CA ILE A 436 25.77 6.64 -6.18
C ILE A 436 26.11 5.16 -6.06
N ALA A 437 27.39 4.80 -6.02
CA ALA A 437 27.81 3.42 -5.83
C ALA A 437 27.32 2.82 -4.51
N ILE A 438 27.32 3.59 -3.41
CA ILE A 438 26.76 3.14 -2.11
C ILE A 438 25.25 2.94 -2.20
N ARG A 439 24.52 3.89 -2.80
CA ARG A 439 23.07 3.78 -3.00
C ARG A 439 22.72 2.54 -3.82
N ASP A 440 23.38 2.34 -4.95
CA ASP A 440 23.06 1.25 -5.87
C ASP A 440 23.42 -0.13 -5.28
N LYS A 441 24.41 -0.19 -4.38
CA LYS A 441 24.67 -1.37 -3.54
C LYS A 441 23.47 -1.71 -2.66
N ILE A 442 22.97 -0.75 -1.87
CA ILE A 442 21.83 -0.97 -0.96
C ILE A 442 20.57 -1.37 -1.74
N LEU A 443 20.33 -0.76 -2.89
CA LEU A 443 19.16 -1.08 -3.72
C LEU A 443 19.25 -2.45 -4.40
N LYS A 444 20.40 -3.13 -4.35
CA LYS A 444 20.58 -4.46 -4.96
C LYS A 444 19.72 -5.52 -4.26
N THR A 445 19.39 -5.33 -2.98
CA THR A 445 18.54 -6.21 -2.16
C THR A 445 17.22 -6.59 -2.83
N TYR A 446 16.61 -5.68 -3.59
CA TYR A 446 15.31 -5.90 -4.25
C TYR A 446 15.40 -5.94 -5.78
N LEU A 447 16.62 -6.04 -6.33
CA LEU A 447 16.83 -6.20 -7.77
C LEU A 447 16.47 -7.62 -8.20
N THR A 448 15.21 -7.87 -8.52
CA THR A 448 14.66 -9.22 -8.78
C THR A 448 15.46 -10.08 -9.77
N LEU A 449 15.89 -9.54 -10.93
CA LEU A 449 16.69 -10.30 -11.90
C LEU A 449 18.03 -10.78 -11.36
N PHE A 450 18.62 -10.05 -10.41
CA PHE A 450 19.87 -10.45 -9.76
C PHE A 450 19.72 -11.79 -9.01
N TYR A 451 18.56 -12.03 -8.43
CA TYR A 451 18.24 -13.22 -7.65
C TYR A 451 17.64 -14.37 -8.48
N LEU A 452 17.46 -14.21 -9.80
CA LEU A 452 16.72 -15.20 -10.60
C LEU A 452 17.36 -16.61 -10.57
N GLU A 453 18.67 -16.71 -10.39
CA GLU A 453 19.36 -18.00 -10.21
C GLU A 453 18.91 -18.78 -8.96
N ASN A 454 18.33 -18.11 -7.95
CA ASN A 454 17.77 -18.76 -6.77
C ASN A 454 16.57 -19.65 -7.11
N ALA A 455 15.96 -19.45 -8.28
CA ALA A 455 14.83 -20.25 -8.73
C ALA A 455 15.22 -21.58 -9.37
N LEU A 456 16.47 -22.04 -9.25
CA LEU A 456 16.93 -23.33 -9.79
C LEU A 456 15.99 -24.50 -9.44
N ASN A 457 15.47 -24.52 -8.21
CA ASN A 457 14.51 -25.54 -7.73
C ASN A 457 13.12 -24.96 -7.45
N LEU A 458 12.80 -23.80 -8.03
CA LEU A 458 11.54 -23.11 -7.84
C LEU A 458 10.85 -22.91 -9.21
N PRO A 459 9.86 -23.75 -9.55
CA PRO A 459 9.11 -23.63 -10.79
C PRO A 459 8.39 -22.28 -10.90
N ILE A 460 8.42 -21.66 -12.09
CA ILE A 460 7.88 -20.31 -12.33
C ILE A 460 6.77 -20.33 -13.38
N PHE A 461 5.65 -19.62 -13.15
CA PHE A 461 4.65 -19.30 -14.17
C PHE A 461 4.56 -17.78 -14.39
N ILE A 462 5.19 -17.28 -15.43
CA ILE A 462 5.18 -15.85 -15.76
C ILE A 462 3.95 -15.55 -16.62
N PHE A 463 3.12 -14.59 -16.23
CA PHE A 463 1.94 -14.19 -17.01
C PHE A 463 1.82 -12.67 -17.22
N HIS A 464 1.31 -12.25 -18.37
CA HIS A 464 1.20 -10.82 -18.72
C HIS A 464 0.11 -10.56 -19.76
N GLY A 465 -0.56 -9.40 -19.70
CA GLY A 465 -1.33 -8.86 -20.82
C GLY A 465 -0.42 -8.32 -21.93
N GLY A 466 -0.74 -8.64 -23.19
CA GLY A 466 0.06 -8.25 -24.35
C GLY A 466 -0.07 -6.78 -24.75
N LEU A 467 -1.12 -6.09 -24.28
CA LEU A 467 -1.33 -4.64 -24.43
C LEU A 467 -1.36 -3.95 -23.05
N ASP A 468 -0.55 -4.43 -22.10
CA ASP A 468 -0.46 -3.82 -20.78
C ASP A 468 -0.06 -2.33 -20.88
N ASP A 469 -0.96 -1.47 -20.42
CA ASP A 469 -0.88 -0.01 -20.48
C ASP A 469 -0.35 0.62 -19.18
N ASN A 470 0.07 -0.21 -18.22
CA ASN A 470 0.57 0.24 -16.92
C ASN A 470 1.98 -0.31 -16.61
N VAL A 471 2.19 -1.62 -16.76
CA VAL A 471 3.50 -2.26 -16.60
C VAL A 471 3.93 -2.82 -17.95
N PRO A 472 4.95 -2.24 -18.61
CA PRO A 472 5.39 -2.71 -19.91
C PRO A 472 5.63 -4.22 -19.99
N THR A 473 5.01 -4.88 -20.95
CA THR A 473 5.16 -6.33 -21.21
C THR A 473 6.61 -6.76 -21.45
N LEU A 474 7.49 -5.80 -21.80
CA LEU A 474 8.93 -6.01 -21.90
C LEU A 474 9.51 -6.69 -20.65
N PHE A 475 9.05 -6.35 -19.44
CA PHE A 475 9.57 -6.96 -18.23
C PHE A 475 9.28 -8.46 -18.13
N GLY A 476 8.03 -8.87 -18.40
CA GLY A 476 7.66 -10.29 -18.44
C GLY A 476 8.47 -11.06 -19.50
N ARG A 477 8.68 -10.45 -20.68
CA ARG A 477 9.54 -11.02 -21.73
C ARG A 477 11.00 -11.15 -21.29
N TYR A 478 11.50 -10.17 -20.52
CA TYR A 478 12.88 -10.18 -20.05
C TYR A 478 13.10 -11.30 -19.02
N PHE A 479 12.22 -11.45 -18.03
CA PHE A 479 12.27 -12.60 -17.13
C PHE A 479 12.15 -13.93 -17.86
N ASN A 480 11.29 -14.02 -18.87
CA ASN A 480 11.17 -15.23 -19.69
C ASN A 480 12.48 -15.56 -20.43
N LEU A 481 13.15 -14.56 -21.00
CA LEU A 481 14.44 -14.73 -21.68
C LEU A 481 15.53 -15.18 -20.69
N GLU A 482 15.68 -14.49 -19.57
CA GLU A 482 16.71 -14.81 -18.58
C GLU A 482 16.50 -16.17 -17.92
N ALA A 483 15.24 -16.54 -17.64
CA ALA A 483 14.92 -17.87 -17.13
C ALA A 483 15.22 -18.99 -18.15
N GLU A 484 15.07 -18.72 -19.46
CA GLU A 484 15.49 -19.64 -20.53
C GLU A 484 17.02 -19.82 -20.53
N ASN A 485 17.77 -18.72 -20.48
CA ASN A 485 19.23 -18.71 -20.47
C ASN A 485 19.79 -19.49 -19.27
N LEU A 486 19.14 -19.37 -18.12
CA LEU A 486 19.46 -20.09 -16.88
C LEU A 486 18.93 -21.53 -16.85
N LYS A 487 18.16 -21.96 -17.86
CA LYS A 487 17.52 -23.28 -17.94
C LYS A 487 16.62 -23.60 -16.73
N LEU A 488 15.93 -22.59 -16.22
CA LEU A 488 15.00 -22.73 -15.10
C LEU A 488 13.71 -23.41 -15.57
N GLU A 489 13.06 -24.16 -14.67
CA GLU A 489 11.72 -24.66 -14.95
C GLU A 489 10.72 -23.49 -14.97
N LYS A 490 10.15 -23.21 -16.15
CA LYS A 490 9.18 -22.12 -16.31
C LYS A 490 8.07 -22.41 -17.33
N ILE A 491 6.95 -21.72 -17.15
CA ILE A 491 5.92 -21.47 -18.15
C ILE A 491 5.81 -19.96 -18.35
N TYR A 492 5.65 -19.52 -19.60
CA TYR A 492 5.38 -18.12 -19.94
C TYR A 492 4.10 -18.00 -20.75
N LYS A 493 3.17 -17.16 -20.27
CA LYS A 493 1.88 -16.89 -20.91
C LYS A 493 1.66 -15.39 -21.08
N GLU A 494 1.83 -14.92 -22.31
CA GLU A 494 1.38 -13.58 -22.70
C GLU A 494 0.01 -13.68 -23.37
N VAL A 495 -1.00 -13.00 -22.83
CA VAL A 495 -2.35 -13.01 -23.41
C VAL A 495 -2.48 -11.84 -24.38
N PRO A 496 -2.64 -12.07 -25.70
CA PRO A 496 -2.69 -10.98 -26.67
C PRO A 496 -3.90 -10.07 -26.45
N LYS A 497 -3.75 -8.78 -26.80
CA LYS A 497 -4.84 -7.78 -26.87
C LYS A 497 -5.51 -7.40 -25.55
N VAL A 498 -5.12 -7.96 -24.41
CA VAL A 498 -5.64 -7.56 -23.09
C VAL A 498 -4.69 -6.58 -22.41
N LYS A 499 -5.28 -5.70 -21.58
CA LYS A 499 -4.60 -4.63 -20.84
C LYS A 499 -3.97 -5.14 -19.53
N HIS A 500 -3.59 -4.21 -18.65
CA HIS A 500 -2.97 -4.51 -17.37
C HIS A 500 -3.76 -5.51 -16.51
N TRP A 501 -5.03 -5.22 -16.20
CA TRP A 501 -5.92 -6.14 -15.50
C TRP A 501 -7.00 -6.64 -16.45
N TYR A 502 -7.22 -7.95 -16.49
CA TYR A 502 -8.10 -8.56 -17.49
C TYR A 502 -8.81 -9.82 -16.97
N ASN A 503 -9.95 -10.12 -17.59
CA ASN A 503 -10.52 -11.45 -17.61
C ASN A 503 -9.91 -12.22 -18.78
N LEU A 504 -9.73 -13.53 -18.62
CA LEU A 504 -9.33 -14.38 -19.75
C LEU A 504 -10.38 -14.25 -20.87
N PRO A 505 -9.96 -14.15 -22.14
CA PRO A 505 -10.87 -14.03 -23.28
C PRO A 505 -12.00 -15.06 -23.22
N ASP A 506 -13.21 -14.62 -23.50
CA ASP A 506 -14.43 -15.45 -23.51
C ASP A 506 -14.79 -16.10 -22.16
N THR A 507 -14.25 -15.60 -21.05
CA THR A 507 -14.58 -16.06 -19.69
C THR A 507 -14.83 -14.90 -18.71
N ASN A 508 -15.34 -15.22 -17.52
CA ASN A 508 -15.41 -14.30 -16.38
C ASN A 508 -14.28 -14.53 -15.35
N ILE A 509 -13.25 -15.29 -15.72
CA ILE A 509 -12.14 -15.62 -14.84
C ILE A 509 -11.10 -14.52 -14.95
N VAL A 510 -10.77 -13.88 -13.83
CA VAL A 510 -9.70 -12.88 -13.77
C VAL A 510 -8.33 -13.52 -13.97
N CYS A 511 -7.37 -12.75 -14.50
CA CYS A 511 -6.00 -13.22 -14.78
C CYS A 511 -5.32 -13.95 -13.63
N VAL A 512 -5.55 -13.54 -12.38
CA VAL A 512 -4.93 -14.17 -11.20
C VAL A 512 -5.55 -15.52 -10.82
N ASP A 513 -6.69 -15.86 -11.40
CA ASP A 513 -7.40 -17.11 -11.15
C ASP A 513 -7.41 -18.05 -12.37
N ASP A 514 -6.46 -17.84 -13.28
CA ASP A 514 -6.33 -18.58 -14.53
C ASP A 514 -6.18 -20.10 -14.29
N PRO A 515 -7.05 -20.95 -14.89
CA PRO A 515 -6.98 -22.40 -14.72
C PRO A 515 -5.63 -23.02 -15.06
N GLU A 516 -4.87 -22.47 -16.00
CA GLU A 516 -3.52 -22.96 -16.33
C GLU A 516 -2.56 -22.75 -15.16
N ILE A 517 -2.61 -21.58 -14.51
CA ILE A 517 -1.82 -21.27 -13.30
C ILE A 517 -2.24 -22.19 -12.15
N ILE A 518 -3.56 -22.35 -11.94
CA ILE A 518 -4.09 -23.18 -10.87
C ILE A 518 -3.71 -24.66 -11.06
N ASN A 519 -3.76 -25.17 -12.29
CA ASN A 519 -3.36 -26.54 -12.61
C ASN A 519 -1.85 -26.72 -12.47
N PHE A 520 -1.06 -25.73 -12.90
CA PHE A 520 0.39 -25.71 -12.68
C PHE A 520 0.70 -25.82 -11.17
N PHE A 521 0.11 -24.97 -10.33
CA PHE A 521 0.27 -25.07 -8.88
C PHE A 521 -0.13 -26.45 -8.34
N LYS A 522 -1.32 -26.95 -8.70
CA LYS A 522 -1.81 -28.26 -8.22
C LYS A 522 -0.84 -29.42 -8.53
N ALA A 523 -0.15 -29.34 -9.66
CA ALA A 523 0.83 -30.34 -10.11
C ALA A 523 2.18 -30.25 -9.39
N LYS A 524 2.48 -29.16 -8.67
CA LYS A 524 3.76 -28.95 -8.00
C LYS A 524 3.74 -29.33 -6.53
N VAL A 525 4.87 -29.89 -6.10
CA VAL A 525 5.20 -30.18 -4.70
C VAL A 525 6.63 -29.73 -4.52
N ARG A 526 6.90 -28.97 -3.46
CA ARG A 526 8.25 -28.51 -3.12
C ARG A 526 9.13 -29.72 -2.81
N GLU A 527 10.32 -29.78 -3.40
CA GLU A 527 11.39 -30.70 -3.01
C GLU A 527 12.21 -30.05 -1.87
N PRO A 528 12.14 -30.54 -0.63
CA PRO A 528 12.84 -29.92 0.49
C PRO A 528 14.36 -30.14 0.46
N PHE A 529 14.84 -31.19 -0.22
CA PHE A 529 16.24 -31.59 -0.27
C PHE A 529 16.75 -31.71 -1.71
N PRO A 530 16.79 -30.60 -2.47
CA PRO A 530 17.24 -30.65 -3.86
C PRO A 530 18.73 -31.01 -3.95
N LYS A 531 19.08 -31.83 -4.95
CA LYS A 531 20.46 -32.28 -5.17
C LYS A 531 21.43 -31.13 -5.42
N LYS A 532 20.98 -30.06 -6.05
CA LYS A 532 21.79 -28.89 -6.37
C LYS A 532 21.08 -27.62 -5.95
N ILE A 533 21.78 -26.70 -5.30
CA ILE A 533 21.27 -25.38 -4.93
C ILE A 533 22.21 -24.32 -5.47
N ILE A 534 21.65 -23.26 -6.03
CA ILE A 534 22.31 -21.98 -6.21
C ILE A 534 21.58 -21.01 -5.30
N PHE A 535 22.32 -20.33 -4.42
CA PHE A 535 21.75 -19.32 -3.54
C PHE A 535 22.59 -18.05 -3.58
N LYS A 536 21.95 -16.98 -4.03
CA LYS A 536 22.45 -15.61 -4.04
C LYS A 536 21.75 -14.81 -2.96
N THR A 537 22.53 -14.07 -2.20
CA THR A 537 22.04 -13.06 -1.29
C THR A 537 22.94 -11.82 -1.26
N TYR A 538 22.38 -10.71 -0.79
CA TYR A 538 23.08 -9.44 -0.62
C TYR A 538 22.86 -8.85 0.78
N ASP A 539 21.82 -9.29 1.50
CA ASP A 539 21.46 -8.81 2.82
C ASP A 539 21.05 -10.02 3.67
N LEU A 540 21.91 -10.40 4.62
CA LEU A 540 21.68 -11.55 5.50
C LEU A 540 20.56 -11.31 6.52
N ASP A 541 20.20 -10.06 6.84
CA ASP A 541 19.08 -9.77 7.74
C ASP A 541 17.73 -10.08 7.05
N ILE A 542 17.70 -9.99 5.71
CA ILE A 542 16.51 -10.26 4.90
C ILE A 542 16.43 -11.72 4.48
N SER A 543 17.53 -12.26 3.96
CA SER A 543 17.60 -13.66 3.51
C SER A 543 19.00 -14.24 3.65
N ASN A 544 19.14 -15.17 4.60
CA ASN A 544 20.37 -15.91 4.82
C ASN A 544 20.22 -17.43 4.65
N LYS A 545 19.05 -17.92 4.21
CA LYS A 545 18.76 -19.36 4.12
C LYS A 545 18.07 -19.73 2.81
N ALA A 546 18.47 -20.88 2.27
CA ALA A 546 17.77 -21.55 1.18
C ALA A 546 17.91 -23.07 1.32
N TYR A 547 16.78 -23.74 1.52
CA TYR A 547 16.67 -25.19 1.72
C TYR A 547 17.51 -25.64 2.93
N TYR A 548 18.59 -26.39 2.71
CA TYR A 548 19.54 -26.83 3.74
C TYR A 548 20.79 -25.95 3.84
N LEU A 549 20.87 -24.85 3.08
CA LEU A 549 21.97 -23.88 3.18
C LEU A 549 21.59 -22.72 4.10
N GLU A 550 22.55 -22.34 4.93
CA GLU A 550 22.48 -21.15 5.80
C GLU A 550 23.82 -20.43 5.75
N ILE A 551 23.76 -19.11 5.56
CA ILE A 551 24.91 -18.22 5.66
C ILE A 551 24.87 -17.60 7.05
N LEU A 552 25.96 -17.78 7.81
CA LEU A 552 26.08 -17.31 9.18
C LEU A 552 26.67 -15.90 9.26
N GLU A 553 27.66 -15.61 8.41
CA GLU A 553 28.37 -14.34 8.39
C GLU A 553 28.95 -14.04 7.01
N GLU A 554 29.24 -12.76 6.75
CA GLU A 554 29.97 -12.30 5.58
C GLU A 554 31.41 -11.96 5.98
N GLU A 555 32.41 -12.45 5.23
CA GLU A 555 33.81 -12.06 5.46
C GLU A 555 34.09 -10.60 5.04
N GLU A 556 33.37 -10.11 4.03
CA GLU A 556 33.48 -8.75 3.52
C GLU A 556 32.10 -8.15 3.23
N PHE A 557 31.74 -7.14 4.03
CA PHE A 557 30.45 -6.46 3.93
C PHE A 557 30.20 -5.84 2.55
N GLY A 558 29.01 -6.07 2.00
CA GLY A 558 28.53 -5.43 0.78
C GLY A 558 29.09 -6.01 -0.52
N LYS A 559 29.73 -7.20 -0.45
CA LYS A 559 30.01 -8.02 -1.63
C LYS A 559 28.83 -8.93 -1.94
N GLU A 560 28.66 -9.24 -3.22
CA GLU A 560 27.68 -10.25 -3.66
C GLU A 560 28.07 -11.62 -3.14
N ILE A 561 27.11 -12.32 -2.51
CA ILE A 561 27.29 -13.69 -2.04
C ILE A 561 26.57 -14.63 -2.99
N LYS A 562 27.31 -15.61 -3.52
CA LYS A 562 26.76 -16.71 -4.31
C LYS A 562 27.33 -18.02 -3.79
N LEU A 563 26.46 -18.90 -3.32
CA LEU A 563 26.77 -20.26 -2.93
C LEU A 563 26.23 -21.24 -3.98
N VAL A 564 27.03 -22.27 -4.28
CA VAL A 564 26.61 -23.41 -5.08
C VAL A 564 26.88 -24.66 -4.27
N SER A 565 25.82 -25.42 -3.99
CA SER A 565 25.91 -26.70 -3.28
C SER A 565 25.43 -27.83 -4.19
N GLU A 566 26.09 -28.97 -4.11
CA GLU A 566 25.72 -30.18 -4.84
C GLU A 566 25.97 -31.41 -3.96
N ILE A 567 24.93 -32.22 -3.75
CA ILE A 567 25.02 -33.48 -3.03
C ILE A 567 25.56 -34.54 -4.01
N LYS A 568 26.79 -35.02 -3.76
CA LYS A 568 27.43 -36.09 -4.54
C LYS A 568 27.13 -37.46 -3.89
N GLU A 569 26.14 -38.16 -4.43
CA GLU A 569 25.72 -39.56 -4.13
C GLU A 569 25.26 -39.91 -2.69
N GLU A 570 24.34 -40.88 -2.63
CA GLU A 570 23.43 -41.23 -1.52
C GLU A 570 24.05 -42.13 -0.43
N ASN A 571 25.20 -41.74 0.15
CA ASN A 571 25.70 -42.44 1.34
C ASN A 571 25.36 -41.65 2.61
N ILE A 572 24.10 -41.77 3.03
CA ILE A 572 23.69 -41.50 4.41
C ILE A 572 24.02 -42.77 5.21
N PHE A 573 25.10 -42.76 5.99
CA PHE A 573 25.34 -43.75 7.04
C PHE A 573 24.61 -43.35 8.31
#